data_AF-A0A316R124-F1
#
_entry.id   AF-A0A316R124-F1
#
_cell.length_a   1.000
_cell.length_b   1.000
_cell.length_c   1.000
_cell.angle_alpha   90.00
_cell.angle_beta   90.00
_cell.angle_gamma   90.00
#
_symmetry.space_group_name_H-M   'P 1'
#
loop_
_entity.id
_entity.type
_entity.pdbx_description
1 polymer ?
#
loop_
_entity_poly.entity_id
_entity_poly.type
_entity_poly.pdbx_seq_one_letter_code
_entity_poly.pdbx_strand_id
1 'polypeptide(L)'
;MMPPFPLSPAAIAADAAEGLSPWQTWFRSLCAAPWFPPVVLCLLVGLLACVGALLVLARRNALALRRLREPAAPIVSVAVGKVHGQGARDYQQDSFGISDPSRLQSHGILAVVADGMGGLQHGDKISAAVVETILDGFLYSQGQGTPEQALLTLTQWAVQKVNGILGPGQYRSSGSTLAMGLIKDNVFSFVNIGDSRICLCRNGCLIQLTREHDFKQTLALQAVNGEIPLQDVYTDKRKDGLVSFLGMGPLEQLDLPAGPLALRPGDQLLLMSDGVYNALSDQELLKALGAGSNAPQALEAAILQKGYQNQDNYTAVILACEGGQSPRPRNPNRREAH
;
A
#
# COMPACT_ATOMS: atom_id res chain seq x y z
N MET A 1 10.26 -0.20 60.75
CA MET A 1 10.74 0.25 62.08
C MET A 1 11.20 1.68 61.94
N MET A 2 10.46 2.65 62.47
CA MET A 2 10.88 4.05 62.49
C MET A 2 11.99 4.22 63.55
N PRO A 3 13.05 5.02 63.28
CA PRO A 3 14.03 5.34 64.31
C PRO A 3 13.38 6.25 65.37
N PRO A 4 13.82 6.17 66.63
CA PRO A 4 13.24 6.95 67.71
C PRO A 4 13.55 8.43 67.50
N PHE A 5 12.62 9.31 67.86
CA PHE A 5 12.92 10.72 68.08
C PHE A 5 13.75 10.85 69.36
N PRO A 6 14.91 11.52 69.30
CA PRO A 6 15.28 12.40 70.39
C PRO A 6 15.67 13.74 69.77
N LEU A 7 14.69 14.63 69.58
CA LEU A 7 15.07 16.04 69.55
C LEU A 7 15.36 16.41 71.00
N SER A 8 16.65 16.46 71.36
CA SER A 8 17.04 16.98 72.65
C SER A 8 16.44 18.39 72.81
N PRO A 9 16.01 18.80 74.03
CA PRO A 9 15.42 20.12 74.25
C PRO A 9 16.31 21.28 73.77
N ALA A 10 17.62 21.07 73.69
CA ALA A 10 18.59 22.03 73.21
C ALA A 10 18.50 22.32 71.69
N ALA A 11 18.12 21.33 70.87
CA ALA A 11 17.96 21.53 69.42
C ALA A 11 16.71 22.36 69.10
N ILE A 12 15.61 22.11 69.82
CA ILE A 12 14.35 22.86 69.66
C ILE A 12 14.51 24.33 70.11
N ALA A 13 15.34 24.57 71.14
CA ALA A 13 15.60 25.92 71.64
C ALA A 13 16.48 26.78 70.69
N ALA A 14 17.42 26.17 69.97
CA ALA A 14 18.28 26.89 69.02
C ALA A 14 17.52 27.33 67.75
N ASP A 15 16.62 26.50 67.23
CA ASP A 15 15.83 26.84 66.04
C ASP A 15 14.73 27.88 66.30
N ALA A 16 14.18 27.92 67.52
CA ALA A 16 13.22 28.96 67.93
C ALA A 16 13.88 30.36 68.02
N ALA A 17 15.19 30.44 68.29
CA ALA A 17 15.92 31.70 68.37
C ALA A 17 16.19 32.33 66.98
N GLU A 18 16.17 31.54 65.90
CA GLU A 18 16.32 32.03 64.51
C GLU A 18 14.98 32.29 63.79
N GLY A 19 13.83 32.11 64.46
CA GLY A 19 12.50 32.38 63.89
C GLY A 19 12.09 31.43 62.76
N LEU A 20 12.72 30.25 62.66
CA LEU A 20 12.44 29.29 61.61
C LEU A 20 11.16 28.50 61.93
N SER A 21 10.29 28.37 60.93
CA SER A 21 9.13 27.50 61.01
C SER A 21 9.55 26.02 61.09
N PRO A 22 8.74 25.13 61.68
CA PRO A 22 9.05 23.70 61.78
C PRO A 22 9.42 23.03 60.45
N TRP A 23 8.87 23.52 59.33
CA TRP A 23 9.20 23.06 57.98
C TRP A 23 10.60 23.49 57.52
N GLN A 24 11.03 24.70 57.87
CA GLN A 24 12.38 25.20 57.54
C GLN A 24 13.46 24.47 58.34
N THR A 25 13.19 24.17 59.61
CA THR A 25 14.05 23.36 60.48
C THR A 25 14.21 21.94 59.95
N TRP A 26 13.09 21.31 59.56
CA TRP A 26 13.08 19.99 58.95
C TRP A 26 13.89 19.95 57.64
N PHE A 27 13.72 20.96 56.79
CA PHE A 27 14.45 21.08 55.52
C PHE A 27 15.96 21.28 55.71
N ARG A 28 16.38 22.12 56.69
CA ARG A 28 17.80 22.28 57.04
C ARG A 28 18.44 20.97 57.51
N SER A 29 17.75 20.20 58.36
CA SER A 29 18.24 18.89 58.81
C SER A 29 18.36 17.88 57.66
N LEU A 30 17.44 17.93 56.69
CA LEU A 30 17.47 17.09 55.50
C LEU A 30 18.69 17.41 54.62
N CYS A 31 18.97 18.70 54.39
CA CYS A 31 20.11 19.16 53.60
C CYS A 31 21.47 18.91 54.26
N ALA A 32 21.53 18.90 55.60
CA ALA A 32 22.75 18.63 56.36
C ALA A 32 23.10 17.13 56.46
N ALA A 33 22.20 16.24 56.04
CA ALA A 33 22.44 14.81 56.09
C ALA A 33 23.50 14.39 55.04
N PRO A 34 24.53 13.61 55.41
CA PRO A 34 25.66 13.30 54.51
C PRO A 34 25.27 12.50 53.26
N TRP A 35 24.10 11.85 53.28
CA TRP A 35 23.54 11.13 52.13
C TRP A 35 22.73 12.03 51.18
N PHE A 36 22.35 13.25 51.56
CA PHE A 36 21.47 14.10 50.77
C PHE A 36 22.15 14.67 49.51
N PRO A 37 23.37 15.26 49.57
CA PRO A 37 24.07 15.72 48.37
C PRO A 37 24.32 14.64 47.29
N PRO A 38 24.80 13.42 47.61
CA PRO A 38 25.03 12.39 46.60
C PRO A 38 23.73 11.85 46.00
N VAL A 39 22.63 11.75 46.78
CA VAL A 39 21.32 11.33 46.25
C VAL A 39 20.75 12.38 45.29
N VAL A 40 20.82 13.67 45.63
CA VAL A 40 20.37 14.76 44.75
C VAL A 40 21.20 14.79 43.45
N LEU A 41 22.52 14.62 43.54
CA LEU A 41 23.40 14.54 42.37
C LEU A 41 23.04 13.35 41.45
N CYS A 42 22.82 12.16 42.02
CA CYS A 42 22.38 10.99 41.27
C CYS A 42 21.03 11.21 40.57
N LEU A 43 20.06 11.85 41.23
CA LEU A 43 18.77 12.19 40.64
C LEU A 43 18.91 13.20 39.49
N LEU A 44 19.76 14.22 39.64
CA LEU A 44 20.03 15.20 38.59
C LEU A 44 20.74 14.58 37.38
N VAL A 45 21.72 13.70 37.60
CA VAL A 45 22.40 12.97 36.52
C VAL A 45 21.43 12.03 35.80
N GLY A 46 20.57 11.32 36.55
CA GLY A 46 19.51 10.48 35.97
C GLY A 46 18.51 11.29 35.14
N LEU A 47 18.09 12.45 35.63
CA LEU A 47 17.22 13.36 34.89
C LEU A 47 17.88 13.84 33.58
N LEU A 48 19.14 14.27 33.63
CA LEU A 48 19.89 14.71 32.45
C LEU A 48 20.05 13.59 31.42
N ALA A 49 20.32 12.36 31.86
CA ALA A 49 20.40 11.19 30.98
C ALA A 49 19.03 10.89 30.31
N CYS A 50 17.94 10.95 31.07
CA CYS A 50 16.58 10.79 30.53
C CYS A 50 16.22 11.88 29.52
N VAL A 51 16.54 13.15 29.80
CA VAL A 51 16.32 14.26 28.87
C VAL A 51 17.17 14.07 27.60
N GLY A 52 18.43 13.66 27.74
CA GLY A 52 19.30 13.33 26.60
C GLY A 52 18.72 12.23 25.72
N ALA A 53 18.23 11.14 26.32
CA ALA A 53 17.59 10.04 25.60
C ALA A 53 16.30 10.49 24.88
N LEU A 54 15.47 11.29 25.53
CA LEU A 54 14.26 11.87 24.94
C LEU A 54 14.57 12.79 23.77
N LEU A 55 15.62 13.63 23.86
CA LEU A 55 16.06 14.49 22.76
C LEU A 55 16.59 13.67 21.58
N VAL A 56 17.32 12.58 21.83
CA VAL A 56 17.78 11.67 20.76
C VAL A 56 16.60 10.99 20.06
N LEU A 57 15.61 10.50 20.83
CA LEU A 57 14.38 9.92 20.29
C LEU A 57 13.56 10.95 19.49
N ALA A 58 13.37 12.15 20.04
CA ALA A 58 12.67 13.24 19.37
C ALA A 58 13.38 13.65 18.08
N ARG A 59 14.72 13.72 18.07
CA ARG A 59 15.51 14.00 16.87
C ARG A 59 15.40 12.87 15.84
N ARG A 60 15.43 11.60 16.25
CA ARG A 60 15.21 10.46 15.33
C ARG A 60 13.83 10.51 14.70
N ASN A 61 12.79 10.77 15.50
CA ASN A 61 11.42 10.92 15.00
C ASN A 61 11.29 12.13 14.07
N ALA A 62 11.88 13.27 14.43
CA ALA A 62 11.87 14.46 13.58
C ALA A 62 12.61 14.24 12.25
N LEU A 63 13.72 13.49 12.25
CA LEU A 63 14.42 13.11 11.03
C LEU A 63 13.63 12.09 10.18
N ALA A 64 12.96 11.13 10.82
CA ALA A 64 12.07 10.18 10.14
C ALA A 64 10.88 10.92 9.48
N LEU A 65 10.27 11.84 10.21
CA LEU A 65 9.19 12.71 9.71
C LEU A 65 9.68 13.64 8.60
N ARG A 66 10.91 14.17 8.68
CA ARG A 66 11.52 14.95 7.58
C ARG A 66 11.75 14.11 6.33
N ARG A 67 12.20 12.86 6.44
CA ARG A 67 12.32 11.95 5.29
C ARG A 67 10.97 11.59 4.66
N LEU A 68 9.89 11.60 5.44
CA LEU A 68 8.53 11.50 4.90
C LEU A 68 8.07 12.78 4.17
N ARG A 69 8.75 13.91 4.41
CA ARG A 69 8.41 15.24 3.89
C ARG A 69 9.31 15.72 2.76
N GLU A 70 10.48 15.11 2.56
CA GLU A 70 11.31 15.39 1.40
C GLU A 70 10.59 14.88 0.15
N PRO A 71 10.48 15.71 -0.91
CA PRO A 71 9.91 15.25 -2.16
C PRO A 71 10.73 14.07 -2.67
N ALA A 72 10.07 12.94 -2.91
CA ALA A 72 10.71 11.77 -3.47
C ALA A 72 11.40 12.17 -4.78
N ALA A 73 12.59 11.62 -5.04
CA ALA A 73 13.26 11.81 -6.32
C ALA A 73 12.30 11.42 -7.46
N PRO A 74 12.27 12.20 -8.56
CA PRO A 74 11.30 11.96 -9.62
C PRO A 74 11.55 10.61 -10.28
N ILE A 75 10.44 9.95 -10.63
CA ILE A 75 10.41 8.77 -11.48
C ILE A 75 10.66 9.26 -12.91
N VAL A 76 11.74 8.76 -13.52
CA VAL A 76 12.16 9.18 -14.87
C VAL A 76 11.74 8.20 -15.94
N SER A 77 11.61 6.93 -15.57
CA SER A 77 11.18 5.84 -16.43
C SER A 77 10.38 4.83 -15.62
N VAL A 78 9.55 4.06 -16.33
CA VAL A 78 8.85 2.90 -15.78
C VAL A 78 9.14 1.72 -16.70
N ALA A 79 9.85 0.71 -16.17
CA ALA A 79 10.05 -0.54 -16.88
C ALA A 79 8.80 -1.41 -16.75
N VAL A 80 8.38 -2.01 -17.88
CA VAL A 80 7.13 -2.77 -17.96
C VAL A 80 7.43 -4.25 -18.13
N GLY A 81 6.93 -5.07 -17.20
CA GLY A 81 6.95 -6.53 -17.25
C GLY A 81 5.55 -7.09 -17.46
N LYS A 82 5.44 -8.23 -18.14
CA LYS A 82 4.15 -8.84 -18.51
C LYS A 82 4.24 -10.35 -18.39
N VAL A 83 3.24 -10.97 -17.77
CA VAL A 83 3.03 -12.41 -17.75
C VAL A 83 1.59 -12.66 -18.17
N HIS A 84 1.38 -13.61 -19.06
CA HIS A 84 0.05 -13.93 -19.57
C HIS A 84 0.06 -15.36 -20.11
N GLY A 85 -0.72 -16.24 -19.49
CA GLY A 85 -0.81 -17.63 -19.91
C GLY A 85 -2.18 -18.24 -19.64
N GLN A 86 -2.54 -19.22 -20.47
CA GLN A 86 -3.86 -19.85 -20.46
C GLN A 86 -4.05 -20.80 -19.26
N GLY A 87 -2.97 -21.29 -18.66
CA GLY A 87 -3.05 -22.31 -17.61
C GLY A 87 -3.60 -23.63 -18.15
N ALA A 88 -4.47 -24.27 -17.38
CA ALA A 88 -5.13 -25.54 -17.72
C ALA A 88 -6.56 -25.34 -18.28
N ARG A 89 -7.00 -24.10 -18.52
CA ARG A 89 -8.30 -23.79 -19.12
C ARG A 89 -8.31 -24.12 -20.61
N ASP A 90 -9.50 -24.26 -21.18
CA ASP A 90 -9.68 -24.50 -22.63
C ASP A 90 -9.37 -23.25 -23.48
N TYR A 91 -9.60 -22.06 -22.92
CA TYR A 91 -9.42 -20.77 -23.59
C TYR A 91 -8.80 -19.76 -22.63
N GLN A 92 -8.17 -18.73 -23.19
CA GLN A 92 -7.70 -17.55 -22.46
C GLN A 92 -8.82 -16.50 -22.41
N GLN A 93 -9.30 -16.19 -21.21
CA GLN A 93 -10.35 -15.20 -20.96
C GLN A 93 -9.83 -13.95 -20.25
N ASP A 94 -8.57 -13.97 -19.78
CA ASP A 94 -7.90 -12.75 -19.33
C ASP A 94 -7.50 -11.87 -20.52
N SER A 95 -7.50 -10.56 -20.29
CA SER A 95 -6.93 -9.55 -21.18
C SER A 95 -6.12 -8.54 -20.37
N PHE A 96 -5.10 -7.95 -20.98
CA PHE A 96 -4.34 -6.87 -20.37
C PHE A 96 -3.88 -5.85 -21.42
N GLY A 97 -3.58 -4.64 -20.97
CA GLY A 97 -3.16 -3.55 -21.83
C GLY A 97 -2.31 -2.53 -21.11
N ILE A 98 -1.31 -1.96 -21.79
CA ILE A 98 -0.44 -0.91 -21.24
C ILE A 98 -0.29 0.18 -22.30
N SER A 99 -0.47 1.44 -21.92
CA SER A 99 -0.21 2.59 -22.79
C SER A 99 1.29 2.77 -23.03
N ASP A 100 1.67 3.50 -24.08
CA ASP A 100 3.06 3.77 -24.42
C ASP A 100 3.88 4.37 -23.26
N PRO A 101 4.89 3.64 -22.71
CA PRO A 101 5.71 4.12 -21.61
C PRO A 101 6.50 5.39 -21.91
N SER A 102 6.78 5.69 -23.19
CA SER A 102 7.47 6.91 -23.58
C SER A 102 6.67 8.18 -23.28
N ARG A 103 5.35 8.04 -23.05
CA ARG A 103 4.45 9.15 -22.74
C ARG A 103 4.37 9.49 -21.26
N LEU A 104 5.14 8.85 -20.39
CA LEU A 104 5.16 9.08 -18.94
C LEU A 104 5.13 10.57 -18.56
N GLN A 105 5.98 11.38 -19.19
CA GLN A 105 6.12 12.81 -18.87
C GLN A 105 4.99 13.69 -19.41
N SER A 106 4.22 13.21 -20.39
CA SER A 106 3.17 14.00 -21.05
C SER A 106 1.78 13.61 -20.56
N HIS A 107 1.48 12.30 -20.60
CA HIS A 107 0.15 11.76 -20.35
C HIS A 107 0.12 10.78 -19.17
N GLY A 108 1.29 10.30 -18.74
CA GLY A 108 1.40 9.20 -17.79
C GLY A 108 1.40 7.83 -18.48
N ILE A 109 1.42 6.78 -17.66
CA ILE A 109 1.35 5.38 -18.09
C ILE A 109 0.15 4.72 -17.45
N LEU A 110 -0.78 4.26 -18.29
CA LEU A 110 -1.93 3.48 -17.90
C LEU A 110 -1.62 1.98 -18.10
N ALA A 111 -1.99 1.17 -17.12
CA ALA A 111 -2.04 -0.28 -17.24
C ALA A 111 -3.41 -0.80 -16.82
N VAL A 112 -3.87 -1.87 -17.46
CA VAL A 112 -5.14 -2.54 -17.19
C VAL A 112 -4.96 -4.05 -17.28
N VAL A 113 -5.61 -4.76 -16.36
CA VAL A 113 -5.83 -6.22 -16.35
C VAL A 113 -7.33 -6.44 -16.17
N ALA A 114 -7.88 -7.36 -16.96
CA ALA A 114 -9.30 -7.68 -16.98
C ALA A 114 -9.45 -9.21 -17.09
N ASP A 115 -10.09 -9.82 -16.09
CA ASP A 115 -10.36 -11.25 -16.04
C ASP A 115 -11.81 -11.51 -16.48
N GLY A 116 -11.95 -12.16 -17.63
CA GLY A 116 -13.23 -12.40 -18.28
C GLY A 116 -13.94 -13.65 -17.76
N MET A 117 -15.16 -13.47 -17.28
CA MET A 117 -15.99 -14.55 -16.72
C MET A 117 -17.27 -14.79 -17.53
N GLY A 118 -17.78 -16.02 -17.54
CA GLY A 118 -19.06 -16.39 -18.14
C GLY A 118 -19.02 -17.75 -18.86
N GLY A 119 -20.08 -18.54 -18.67
CA GLY A 119 -20.27 -19.81 -19.36
C GLY A 119 -20.78 -19.58 -20.79
N LEU A 120 -20.13 -20.24 -21.77
CA LEU A 120 -20.33 -20.14 -23.23
C LEU A 120 -19.86 -18.80 -23.87
N GLN A 121 -18.59 -18.81 -24.32
CA GLN A 121 -18.02 -18.07 -25.46
C GLN A 121 -17.96 -16.52 -25.47
N HIS A 122 -18.00 -15.84 -24.31
CA HIS A 122 -17.92 -14.37 -24.31
C HIS A 122 -16.95 -13.74 -23.30
N GLY A 123 -16.44 -14.46 -22.28
CA GLY A 123 -15.54 -13.84 -21.29
C GLY A 123 -14.30 -13.22 -21.91
N ASP A 124 -13.69 -13.91 -22.89
CA ASP A 124 -12.58 -13.41 -23.71
C ASP A 124 -12.92 -12.13 -24.47
N LYS A 125 -14.09 -12.08 -25.12
CA LYS A 125 -14.56 -10.90 -25.85
C LYS A 125 -14.87 -9.74 -24.91
N ILE A 126 -15.43 -10.01 -23.73
CA ILE A 126 -15.77 -8.98 -22.74
C ILE A 126 -14.49 -8.39 -22.14
N SER A 127 -13.55 -9.20 -21.66
CA SER A 127 -12.29 -8.69 -21.10
C SER A 127 -11.48 -7.93 -22.14
N ALA A 128 -11.43 -8.41 -23.40
CA ALA A 128 -10.78 -7.72 -24.49
C ALA A 128 -11.44 -6.36 -24.78
N ALA A 129 -12.78 -6.31 -24.84
CA ALA A 129 -13.51 -5.06 -25.06
C ALA A 129 -13.30 -4.04 -23.91
N VAL A 130 -13.15 -4.51 -22.67
CA VAL A 130 -12.80 -3.66 -21.52
C VAL A 130 -11.44 -3.02 -21.73
N VAL A 131 -10.41 -3.82 -22.02
CA VAL A 131 -9.04 -3.35 -22.24
C VAL A 131 -8.97 -2.38 -23.42
N GLU A 132 -9.56 -2.74 -24.56
CA GLU A 132 -9.58 -1.92 -25.78
C GLU A 132 -10.23 -0.55 -25.52
N THR A 133 -11.41 -0.55 -24.90
CA THR A 133 -12.15 0.70 -24.59
C THR A 133 -11.35 1.63 -23.68
N ILE A 134 -10.66 1.06 -22.69
CA ILE A 134 -9.84 1.82 -21.74
C ILE A 134 -8.62 2.41 -22.42
N LEU A 135 -7.88 1.64 -23.22
CA LEU A 135 -6.69 2.12 -23.90
C LEU A 135 -7.03 3.17 -24.96
N ASP A 136 -8.04 2.93 -25.78
CA ASP A 136 -8.52 3.87 -26.79
C ASP A 136 -9.01 5.15 -26.12
N GLY A 137 -9.83 5.03 -25.08
CA GLY A 137 -10.33 6.17 -24.34
C GLY A 137 -9.20 7.01 -23.73
N PHE A 138 -8.16 6.36 -23.20
CA PHE A 138 -6.99 7.04 -22.65
C PHE A 138 -6.24 7.81 -23.73
N LEU A 139 -6.06 7.22 -24.92
CA LEU A 139 -5.49 7.90 -26.07
C LEU A 139 -6.34 9.09 -26.53
N TYR A 140 -7.67 8.98 -26.57
CA TYR A 140 -8.56 10.07 -26.99
C TYR A 140 -8.63 11.21 -25.97
N SER A 141 -8.64 10.90 -24.68
CA SER A 141 -8.72 11.89 -23.60
C SER A 141 -7.47 12.77 -23.48
N GLN A 142 -6.34 12.38 -24.08
CA GLN A 142 -5.07 13.12 -24.05
C GLN A 142 -4.70 13.64 -22.65
N GLY A 143 -5.00 12.85 -21.61
CA GLY A 143 -4.63 13.17 -20.23
C GLY A 143 -5.32 14.40 -19.64
N GLN A 144 -6.49 14.79 -20.17
CA GLN A 144 -7.33 15.86 -19.60
C GLN A 144 -7.97 15.45 -18.27
N GLY A 145 -8.13 16.42 -17.37
CA GLY A 145 -8.66 16.21 -16.02
C GLY A 145 -7.62 15.67 -15.03
N THR A 146 -8.06 15.38 -13.80
CA THR A 146 -7.20 14.68 -12.83
C THR A 146 -7.09 13.19 -13.21
N PRO A 147 -6.02 12.48 -12.80
CA PRO A 147 -5.90 11.04 -13.01
C PRO A 147 -7.14 10.25 -12.57
N GLU A 148 -7.74 10.59 -11.44
CA GLU A 148 -8.93 9.93 -10.88
C GLU A 148 -10.16 10.16 -11.76
N GLN A 149 -10.35 11.39 -12.24
CA GLN A 149 -11.45 11.73 -13.16
C GLN A 149 -11.31 10.96 -14.47
N ALA A 150 -10.10 10.91 -15.03
CA ALA A 150 -9.83 10.14 -16.24
C ALA A 150 -10.17 8.66 -16.03
N LEU A 151 -9.67 8.04 -14.96
CA LEU A 151 -9.96 6.64 -14.62
C LEU A 151 -11.47 6.39 -14.44
N LEU A 152 -12.21 7.28 -13.77
CA LEU A 152 -13.66 7.15 -13.64
C LEU A 152 -14.39 7.23 -14.99
N THR A 153 -13.99 8.16 -15.86
CA THR A 153 -14.55 8.27 -17.22
C THR A 153 -14.27 7.02 -18.05
N LEU A 154 -13.05 6.50 -18.03
CA LEU A 154 -12.67 5.26 -18.73
C LEU A 154 -13.48 4.07 -18.20
N THR A 155 -13.67 3.99 -16.89
CA THR A 155 -14.51 2.95 -16.26
C THR A 155 -15.95 3.03 -16.77
N GLN A 156 -16.54 4.23 -16.82
CA GLN A 156 -17.90 4.43 -17.30
C GLN A 156 -18.05 4.02 -18.77
N TRP A 157 -17.07 4.34 -19.62
CA TRP A 157 -17.06 3.90 -21.00
C TRP A 157 -16.96 2.38 -21.14
N ALA A 158 -16.10 1.73 -20.35
CA ALA A 158 -16.00 0.28 -20.33
C ALA A 158 -17.31 -0.38 -19.87
N VAL A 159 -17.96 0.13 -18.81
CA VAL A 159 -19.27 -0.35 -18.35
C VAL A 159 -20.33 -0.22 -19.44
N GLN A 160 -20.40 0.93 -20.11
CA GLN A 160 -21.35 1.16 -21.20
C GLN A 160 -21.09 0.24 -22.39
N LYS A 161 -19.82 0.05 -22.77
CA LYS A 161 -19.43 -0.87 -23.84
C LYS A 161 -19.86 -2.30 -23.54
N VAL A 162 -19.51 -2.82 -22.35
CA VAL A 162 -19.84 -4.19 -21.96
C VAL A 162 -21.35 -4.41 -21.88
N ASN A 163 -22.09 -3.51 -21.22
CA ASN A 163 -23.54 -3.60 -21.15
C ASN A 163 -24.19 -3.52 -22.56
N GLY A 164 -23.60 -2.74 -23.47
CA GLY A 164 -24.03 -2.69 -24.87
C GLY A 164 -23.76 -3.98 -25.65
N ILE A 165 -22.64 -4.66 -25.40
CA ILE A 165 -22.32 -5.97 -26.01
C ILE A 165 -23.31 -7.04 -25.55
N LEU A 166 -23.62 -7.09 -24.24
CA LEU A 166 -24.55 -8.07 -23.69
C LEU A 166 -26.00 -7.79 -24.11
N GLY A 167 -26.38 -6.51 -24.14
CA GLY A 167 -27.74 -6.08 -24.41
C GLY A 167 -28.69 -6.24 -23.21
N PRO A 168 -29.90 -5.65 -23.29
CA PRO A 168 -30.87 -5.69 -22.21
C PRO A 168 -31.35 -7.13 -21.93
N GLY A 169 -31.40 -7.51 -20.66
CA GLY A 169 -31.87 -8.83 -20.22
C GLY A 169 -30.81 -9.94 -20.20
N GLN A 170 -29.60 -9.67 -20.71
CA GLN A 170 -28.46 -10.61 -20.69
C GLN A 170 -27.36 -10.17 -19.71
N TYR A 171 -27.63 -9.21 -18.84
CA TYR A 171 -26.70 -8.87 -17.77
C TYR A 171 -26.42 -10.09 -16.90
N ARG A 172 -25.19 -10.20 -16.41
CA ARG A 172 -24.67 -11.35 -15.65
C ARG A 172 -24.55 -12.66 -16.46
N SER A 173 -24.86 -12.69 -17.75
CA SER A 173 -24.59 -13.85 -18.61
C SER A 173 -23.09 -14.02 -18.90
N SER A 174 -22.36 -12.91 -18.96
CA SER A 174 -20.90 -12.83 -19.01
C SER A 174 -20.46 -11.50 -18.38
N GLY A 175 -19.19 -11.39 -18.03
CA GLY A 175 -18.64 -10.19 -17.45
C GLY A 175 -17.12 -10.18 -17.44
N SER A 176 -16.56 -9.16 -16.82
CA SER A 176 -15.12 -9.08 -16.60
C SER A 176 -14.83 -8.31 -15.31
N THR A 177 -13.73 -8.66 -14.65
CA THR A 177 -13.11 -7.76 -13.68
C THR A 177 -12.47 -6.58 -14.40
N LEU A 178 -12.05 -5.59 -13.61
CA LEU A 178 -11.23 -4.47 -14.06
C LEU A 178 -10.28 -4.09 -12.93
N ALA A 179 -8.98 -4.30 -13.13
CA ALA A 179 -7.93 -3.68 -12.34
C ALA A 179 -7.14 -2.75 -13.26
N MET A 180 -7.18 -1.44 -13.03
CA MET A 180 -6.40 -0.48 -13.80
C MET A 180 -5.72 0.57 -12.94
N GLY A 181 -4.58 1.08 -13.41
CA GLY A 181 -3.82 2.09 -12.70
C GLY A 181 -3.06 3.02 -13.64
N LEU A 182 -2.98 4.29 -13.24
CA LEU A 182 -2.34 5.37 -13.95
C LEU A 182 -1.20 5.95 -13.12
N ILE A 183 0.02 5.87 -13.64
CA ILE A 183 1.19 6.59 -13.12
C ILE A 183 1.29 7.93 -13.84
N LYS A 184 1.18 9.03 -13.10
CA LYS A 184 1.39 10.41 -13.60
C LYS A 184 1.94 11.27 -12.48
N ASP A 185 2.90 12.16 -12.78
CA ASP A 185 3.43 13.13 -11.81
C ASP A 185 3.92 12.53 -10.47
N ASN A 186 4.62 11.39 -10.53
CA ASN A 186 5.11 10.61 -9.37
C ASN A 186 4.03 10.06 -8.43
N VAL A 187 2.78 10.01 -8.89
CA VAL A 187 1.70 9.39 -8.14
C VAL A 187 1.03 8.28 -8.94
N PHE A 188 0.38 7.38 -8.22
CA PHE A 188 -0.38 6.27 -8.76
C PHE A 188 -1.84 6.38 -8.32
N SER A 189 -2.74 6.49 -9.29
CA SER A 189 -4.19 6.40 -9.07
C SER A 189 -4.69 5.12 -9.71
N PHE A 190 -5.69 4.47 -9.12
CA PHE A 190 -6.20 3.20 -9.63
C PHE A 190 -7.70 3.07 -9.45
N VAL A 191 -8.31 2.19 -10.25
CA VAL A 191 -9.68 1.72 -10.08
C VAL A 191 -9.68 0.21 -10.10
N ASN A 192 -10.44 -0.40 -9.19
CA ASN A 192 -10.69 -1.84 -9.18
C ASN A 192 -12.18 -2.17 -9.13
N ILE A 193 -12.58 -3.18 -9.91
CA ILE A 193 -13.90 -3.80 -9.90
C ILE A 193 -13.69 -5.31 -10.05
N GLY A 194 -14.08 -6.09 -9.05
CA GLY A 194 -13.89 -7.53 -9.02
C GLY A 194 -12.83 -7.93 -7.99
N ASP A 195 -12.23 -9.10 -8.19
CA ASP A 195 -11.25 -9.72 -7.29
C ASP A 195 -9.81 -9.65 -7.81
N SER A 196 -9.58 -9.17 -9.04
CA SER A 196 -8.24 -8.85 -9.51
C SER A 196 -7.53 -7.88 -8.54
N ARG A 197 -6.21 -8.06 -8.39
CA ARG A 197 -5.42 -7.37 -7.37
C ARG A 197 -4.49 -6.34 -7.96
N ILE A 198 -4.34 -5.22 -7.25
CA ILE A 198 -3.26 -4.26 -7.46
C ILE A 198 -2.42 -4.22 -6.19
N CYS A 199 -1.13 -4.48 -6.30
CA CYS A 199 -0.19 -4.51 -5.19
C CYS A 199 0.97 -3.52 -5.41
N LEU A 200 1.45 -2.93 -4.32
CA LEU A 200 2.70 -2.18 -4.25
C LEU A 200 3.77 -3.05 -3.58
N CYS A 201 4.86 -3.31 -4.30
CA CYS A 201 6.10 -3.80 -3.72
C CYS A 201 7.00 -2.59 -3.37
N ARG A 202 7.31 -2.43 -2.08
CA ARG A 202 8.18 -1.36 -1.57
C ARG A 202 8.98 -1.88 -0.38
N ASN A 203 10.30 -1.67 -0.41
CA ASN A 203 11.23 -2.07 0.66
C ASN A 203 11.13 -3.57 1.05
N GLY A 204 10.88 -4.44 0.08
CA GLY A 204 10.75 -5.89 0.31
C GLY A 204 9.41 -6.31 0.93
N CYS A 205 8.43 -5.41 1.01
CA CYS A 205 7.06 -5.72 1.43
C CYS A 205 6.11 -5.65 0.23
N LEU A 206 5.17 -6.60 0.15
CA LEU A 206 4.05 -6.57 -0.81
C LEU A 206 2.81 -6.07 -0.08
N ILE A 207 2.21 -5.00 -0.59
CA ILE A 207 1.05 -4.35 0.01
C ILE A 207 -0.07 -4.39 -1.03
N GLN A 208 -1.10 -5.18 -0.78
CA GLN A 208 -2.32 -5.14 -1.58
C GLN A 208 -3.03 -3.79 -1.38
N LEU A 209 -3.32 -3.11 -2.48
CA LEU A 209 -3.97 -1.80 -2.51
C LEU A 209 -5.49 -1.91 -2.68
N THR A 210 -5.95 -2.95 -3.38
CA THR A 210 -7.35 -3.15 -3.72
C THR A 210 -8.08 -4.02 -2.71
N ARG A 211 -9.37 -3.73 -2.52
CA ARG A 211 -10.30 -4.67 -1.90
C ARG A 211 -10.92 -5.56 -2.98
N GLU A 212 -11.11 -6.82 -2.64
CA GLU A 212 -11.81 -7.78 -3.51
C GLU A 212 -13.32 -7.55 -3.42
N HIS A 213 -14.00 -7.53 -4.56
CA HIS A 213 -15.45 -7.45 -4.62
C HIS A 213 -16.05 -8.86 -4.72
N ASP A 214 -15.73 -9.69 -3.73
CA ASP A 214 -16.26 -11.05 -3.58
C ASP A 214 -17.28 -11.17 -2.43
N PHE A 215 -17.97 -12.29 -2.38
CA PHE A 215 -18.96 -12.54 -1.33
C PHE A 215 -18.29 -12.80 0.03
N LYS A 216 -17.04 -13.27 0.04
CA LYS A 216 -16.26 -13.48 1.26
C LYS A 216 -16.08 -12.18 2.05
N GLN A 217 -15.82 -11.05 1.42
CA GLN A 217 -15.78 -9.75 2.11
C GLN A 217 -17.13 -9.40 2.75
N THR A 218 -18.23 -9.73 2.07
CA THR A 218 -19.58 -9.53 2.61
C THR A 218 -19.80 -10.39 3.85
N LEU A 219 -19.44 -11.67 3.79
CA LEU A 219 -19.50 -12.59 4.93
C LEU A 219 -18.59 -12.13 6.08
N ALA A 220 -17.39 -11.64 5.79
CA ALA A 220 -16.46 -11.15 6.81
C ALA A 220 -17.06 -9.96 7.59
N LEU A 221 -17.73 -9.04 6.91
CA LEU A 221 -18.44 -7.93 7.56
C LEU A 221 -19.59 -8.44 8.45
N GLN A 222 -20.39 -9.38 7.95
CA GLN A 222 -21.47 -10.01 8.74
C GLN A 222 -20.91 -10.71 9.99
N ALA A 223 -19.77 -11.40 9.88
CA ALA A 223 -19.14 -12.08 11.01
C ALA A 223 -18.62 -11.09 12.06
N VAL A 224 -17.99 -9.99 11.64
CA VAL A 224 -17.51 -8.93 12.55
C VAL A 224 -18.69 -8.24 13.27
N ASN A 225 -19.84 -8.13 12.61
CA ASN A 225 -21.08 -7.63 13.22
C ASN A 225 -21.79 -8.66 14.13
N GLY A 226 -21.31 -9.90 14.17
CA GLY A 226 -21.92 -10.99 14.95
C GLY A 226 -23.18 -11.59 14.32
N GLU A 227 -23.44 -11.33 13.04
CA GLU A 227 -24.61 -11.86 12.31
C GLU A 227 -24.42 -13.33 11.92
N ILE A 228 -23.18 -13.75 11.68
CA ILE A 228 -22.79 -15.13 11.38
C ILE A 228 -21.54 -15.54 12.18
N PRO A 229 -21.32 -16.84 12.42
CA PRO A 229 -20.04 -17.36 12.92
C PRO A 229 -18.86 -17.02 12.00
N LEU A 230 -17.69 -16.69 12.58
CA LEU A 230 -16.46 -16.40 11.81
C LEU A 230 -16.02 -17.57 10.91
N GLN A 231 -16.31 -18.81 11.33
CA GLN A 231 -16.03 -20.01 10.54
C GLN A 231 -16.73 -19.99 9.18
N ASP A 232 -17.96 -19.47 9.12
CA ASP A 232 -18.81 -19.53 7.94
C ASP A 232 -18.26 -18.70 6.78
N VAL A 233 -17.45 -17.68 7.07
CA VAL A 233 -16.71 -16.88 6.08
C VAL A 233 -15.82 -17.75 5.20
N TYR A 234 -15.25 -18.83 5.76
CA TYR A 234 -14.29 -19.69 5.05
C TYR A 234 -14.93 -20.94 4.46
N THR A 235 -16.11 -21.35 4.94
CA THR A 235 -16.78 -22.59 4.53
C THR A 235 -17.95 -22.37 3.57
N ASP A 236 -18.47 -21.14 3.43
CA ASP A 236 -19.55 -20.84 2.50
C ASP A 236 -19.11 -21.09 1.05
N LYS A 237 -19.91 -21.86 0.29
CA LYS A 237 -19.63 -22.22 -1.10
C LYS A 237 -19.66 -21.02 -2.06
N ARG A 238 -20.31 -19.93 -1.65
CA ARG A 238 -20.48 -18.71 -2.45
C ARG A 238 -19.35 -17.72 -2.23
N LYS A 239 -18.43 -17.97 -1.29
CA LYS A 239 -17.41 -17.00 -0.83
C LYS A 239 -16.58 -16.41 -1.98
N ASP A 240 -16.25 -17.22 -2.99
CA ASP A 240 -15.44 -16.79 -4.15
C ASP A 240 -16.30 -16.16 -5.27
N GLY A 241 -17.61 -16.03 -5.07
CA GLY A 241 -18.51 -15.41 -6.04
C GLY A 241 -18.36 -13.90 -6.05
N LEU A 242 -18.15 -13.32 -7.23
CA LEU A 242 -18.05 -11.88 -7.40
C LEU A 242 -19.39 -11.18 -7.13
N VAL A 243 -19.33 -10.14 -6.28
CA VAL A 243 -20.46 -9.25 -6.02
C VAL A 243 -20.46 -8.04 -6.93
N SER A 244 -19.32 -7.64 -7.51
CA SER A 244 -19.27 -6.57 -8.51
C SER A 244 -18.29 -6.85 -9.65
N PHE A 245 -18.76 -6.71 -10.89
CA PHE A 245 -18.02 -6.95 -12.12
C PHE A 245 -18.68 -6.19 -13.30
N LEU A 246 -17.94 -5.91 -14.37
CA LEU A 246 -18.51 -5.30 -15.58
C LEU A 246 -19.42 -6.31 -16.29
N GLY A 247 -20.60 -5.87 -16.73
CA GLY A 247 -21.62 -6.74 -17.34
C GLY A 247 -22.74 -7.17 -16.40
N MET A 248 -22.69 -6.76 -15.13
CA MET A 248 -23.78 -6.96 -14.16
C MET A 248 -24.96 -5.98 -14.32
N GLY A 249 -24.91 -5.07 -15.31
CA GLY A 249 -25.79 -3.91 -15.39
C GLY A 249 -25.22 -2.72 -14.63
N PRO A 250 -25.97 -2.09 -13.71
CA PRO A 250 -25.43 -1.07 -12.80
C PRO A 250 -24.36 -1.66 -11.86
N LEU A 251 -23.24 -0.96 -11.69
CA LEU A 251 -22.19 -1.38 -10.76
C LEU A 251 -22.65 -1.24 -9.30
N GLU A 252 -22.40 -2.27 -8.50
CA GLU A 252 -22.67 -2.24 -7.05
C GLU A 252 -21.48 -1.68 -6.25
N GLN A 253 -20.24 -2.03 -6.64
CA GLN A 253 -19.02 -1.61 -5.92
C GLN A 253 -17.93 -1.18 -6.91
N LEU A 254 -17.19 -0.15 -6.52
CA LEU A 254 -16.03 0.37 -7.24
C LEU A 254 -15.01 0.85 -6.22
N ASP A 255 -13.76 0.36 -6.34
CA ASP A 255 -12.68 0.79 -5.46
C ASP A 255 -11.87 1.88 -6.16
N LEU A 256 -11.99 3.11 -5.66
CA LEU A 256 -11.20 4.28 -6.05
C LEU A 256 -10.73 4.95 -4.76
N PRO A 257 -9.42 4.99 -4.47
CA PRO A 257 -8.94 5.60 -3.24
C PRO A 257 -9.22 7.12 -3.22
N ALA A 258 -9.39 7.67 -2.03
CA ALA A 258 -9.72 9.10 -1.84
C ALA A 258 -8.62 10.07 -2.32
N GLY A 259 -7.41 9.57 -2.53
CA GLY A 259 -6.29 10.33 -3.08
C GLY A 259 -5.24 9.40 -3.67
N PRO A 260 -4.34 9.95 -4.50
CA PRO A 260 -3.37 9.14 -5.20
C PRO A 260 -2.24 8.69 -4.27
N LEU A 261 -1.65 7.54 -4.59
CA LEU A 261 -0.51 6.97 -3.88
C LEU A 261 0.79 7.61 -4.38
N ALA A 262 1.54 8.27 -3.49
CA ALA A 262 2.87 8.78 -3.83
C ALA A 262 3.85 7.63 -4.11
N LEU A 263 4.46 7.64 -5.29
CA LEU A 263 5.45 6.66 -5.73
C LEU A 263 6.88 7.15 -5.46
N ARG A 264 7.80 6.20 -5.38
CA ARG A 264 9.23 6.40 -5.15
C ARG A 264 10.03 5.56 -6.14
N PRO A 265 11.25 5.99 -6.49
CA PRO A 265 12.20 5.13 -7.19
C PRO A 265 12.39 3.80 -6.47
N GLY A 266 12.35 2.70 -7.23
CA GLY A 266 12.44 1.34 -6.74
C GLY A 266 11.10 0.71 -6.38
N ASP A 267 9.99 1.45 -6.36
CA ASP A 267 8.66 0.85 -6.22
C ASP A 267 8.33 0.00 -7.45
N GLN A 268 7.66 -1.13 -7.22
CA GLN A 268 7.05 -1.91 -8.29
C GLN A 268 5.56 -2.04 -8.01
N LEU A 269 4.73 -1.70 -8.99
CA LEU A 269 3.31 -1.98 -8.96
C LEU A 269 3.05 -3.28 -9.71
N LEU A 270 2.18 -4.13 -9.16
CA LEU A 270 1.78 -5.41 -9.75
C LEU A 270 0.26 -5.43 -9.87
N LEU A 271 -0.25 -5.43 -11.09
CA LEU A 271 -1.66 -5.69 -11.39
C LEU A 271 -1.77 -7.16 -11.81
N MET A 272 -2.71 -7.92 -11.26
CA MET A 272 -2.80 -9.36 -11.55
C MET A 272 -4.22 -9.93 -11.43
N SER A 273 -4.53 -10.93 -12.26
CA SER A 273 -5.73 -11.77 -12.13
C SER A 273 -5.56 -12.82 -11.04
N ASP A 274 -6.64 -13.55 -10.75
CA ASP A 274 -6.70 -14.52 -9.66
C ASP A 274 -5.81 -15.75 -9.89
N GLY A 275 -5.60 -16.16 -11.13
CA GLY A 275 -4.72 -17.26 -11.48
C GLY A 275 -3.26 -17.05 -11.09
N VAL A 276 -2.84 -15.80 -10.81
CA VAL A 276 -1.52 -15.49 -10.28
C VAL A 276 -1.48 -15.62 -8.75
N TYR A 277 -2.36 -14.92 -8.03
CA TYR A 277 -2.30 -14.87 -6.57
C TYR A 277 -2.91 -16.11 -5.88
N ASN A 278 -3.73 -16.89 -6.59
CA ASN A 278 -4.16 -18.22 -6.15
C ASN A 278 -3.04 -19.25 -6.34
N ALA A 279 -2.14 -19.04 -7.31
CA ALA A 279 -1.00 -19.91 -7.57
C ALA A 279 0.17 -19.66 -6.61
N LEU A 280 0.50 -18.40 -6.37
CA LEU A 280 1.69 -17.98 -5.64
C LEU A 280 1.36 -17.30 -4.31
N SER A 281 2.12 -17.63 -3.27
CA SER A 281 2.10 -16.87 -2.01
C SER A 281 2.76 -15.50 -2.15
N ASP A 282 2.45 -14.57 -1.25
CA ASP A 282 3.06 -13.24 -1.20
C ASP A 282 4.61 -13.29 -1.17
N GLN A 283 5.18 -14.28 -0.48
CA GLN A 283 6.63 -14.47 -0.42
C GLN A 283 7.22 -14.89 -1.78
N GLU A 284 6.49 -15.74 -2.53
CA GLU A 284 6.90 -16.17 -3.86
C GLU A 284 6.76 -15.04 -4.87
N LEU A 285 5.68 -14.26 -4.79
CA LEU A 285 5.50 -13.03 -5.57
C LEU A 285 6.66 -12.05 -5.32
N LEU A 286 6.99 -11.77 -4.06
CA LEU A 286 8.12 -10.90 -3.70
C LEU A 286 9.46 -11.42 -4.24
N LYS A 287 9.69 -12.72 -4.11
CA LYS A 287 10.91 -13.36 -4.63
C LYS A 287 11.02 -13.21 -6.15
N ALA A 288 9.93 -13.41 -6.89
CA ALA A 288 9.89 -13.25 -8.33
C ALA A 288 10.11 -11.79 -8.75
N LEU A 289 9.42 -10.83 -8.09
CA LEU A 289 9.59 -9.40 -8.34
C LEU A 289 11.03 -8.91 -8.08
N GLY A 290 11.72 -9.52 -7.12
CA GLY A 290 13.13 -9.27 -6.81
C GLY A 290 14.12 -9.66 -7.91
N ALA A 291 13.70 -10.39 -8.96
CA ALA A 291 14.54 -10.74 -10.10
C ALA A 291 14.78 -9.57 -11.09
N GLY A 292 14.26 -8.38 -10.80
CA GLY A 292 14.49 -7.17 -11.59
C GLY A 292 13.89 -7.30 -13.00
N SER A 293 14.70 -7.12 -14.03
CA SER A 293 14.25 -7.24 -15.44
C SER A 293 13.74 -8.64 -15.80
N ASN A 294 14.12 -9.67 -15.05
CA ASN A 294 13.67 -11.06 -15.24
C ASN A 294 12.43 -11.40 -14.40
N ALA A 295 11.83 -10.43 -13.70
CA ALA A 295 10.66 -10.66 -12.86
C ALA A 295 9.49 -11.35 -13.59
N PRO A 296 9.16 -11.01 -14.87
CA PRO A 296 8.11 -11.72 -15.59
C PRO A 296 8.40 -13.22 -15.76
N GLN A 297 9.62 -13.57 -16.20
CA GLN A 297 10.02 -14.97 -16.39
C GLN A 297 10.09 -15.71 -15.06
N ALA A 298 10.56 -15.06 -14.00
CA ALA A 298 10.61 -15.64 -12.67
C ALA A 298 9.19 -15.92 -12.12
N LEU A 299 8.24 -15.01 -12.37
CA LEU A 299 6.86 -15.15 -11.93
C LEU A 299 6.15 -16.27 -12.70
N GLU A 300 6.30 -16.32 -14.03
CA GLU A 300 5.75 -17.40 -14.85
C GLU A 300 6.35 -18.77 -14.48
N ALA A 301 7.67 -18.86 -14.35
CA ALA A 301 8.33 -20.09 -13.96
C ALA A 301 7.86 -20.59 -12.58
N ALA A 302 7.65 -19.68 -11.62
CA ALA A 302 7.12 -20.03 -10.31
C ALA A 302 5.69 -20.58 -10.38
N ILE A 303 4.81 -20.00 -11.22
CA ILE A 303 3.45 -20.51 -11.45
C ILE A 303 3.51 -21.91 -12.06
N LEU A 304 4.26 -22.09 -13.15
CA LEU A 304 4.35 -23.37 -13.85
C LEU A 304 4.93 -24.49 -12.96
N GLN A 305 5.87 -24.16 -12.08
CA GLN A 305 6.46 -25.10 -11.12
C GLN A 305 5.45 -25.66 -10.10
N LYS A 306 4.32 -24.98 -9.86
CA LYS A 306 3.25 -25.50 -8.97
C LYS A 306 2.59 -26.75 -9.53
N GLY A 307 2.54 -26.90 -10.85
CA GLY A 307 1.97 -28.08 -11.51
C GLY A 307 0.49 -28.32 -11.20
N TYR A 308 -0.27 -27.26 -10.91
CA TYR A 308 -1.71 -27.37 -10.62
C TYR A 308 -2.48 -27.85 -11.86
N GLN A 309 -3.23 -28.94 -11.70
CA GLN A 309 -4.02 -29.55 -12.77
C GLN A 309 -5.18 -28.67 -13.25
N ASN A 310 -5.63 -27.76 -12.39
CA ASN A 310 -6.72 -26.82 -12.62
C ASN A 310 -6.24 -25.37 -12.55
N GLN A 311 -4.98 -25.11 -12.95
CA GLN A 311 -4.44 -23.75 -13.02
C GLN A 311 -5.33 -22.87 -13.89
N ASP A 312 -5.74 -21.72 -13.36
CA ASP A 312 -6.54 -20.76 -14.11
C ASP A 312 -5.72 -20.02 -15.17
N ASN A 313 -6.40 -19.27 -16.02
CA ASN A 313 -5.80 -18.15 -16.75
C ASN A 313 -5.03 -17.27 -15.76
N TYR A 314 -3.78 -16.93 -16.09
CA TYR A 314 -2.95 -16.13 -15.22
C TYR A 314 -2.37 -14.95 -15.98
N THR A 315 -2.59 -13.75 -15.46
CA THR A 315 -2.15 -12.51 -16.09
C THR A 315 -1.60 -11.56 -15.05
N ALA A 316 -0.42 -10.98 -15.32
CA ALA A 316 0.20 -9.97 -14.49
C ALA A 316 0.88 -8.88 -15.32
N VAL A 317 0.75 -7.64 -14.87
CA VAL A 317 1.49 -6.48 -15.38
C VAL A 317 2.31 -5.88 -14.24
N ILE A 318 3.61 -5.72 -14.48
CA ILE A 318 4.57 -5.14 -13.54
C ILE A 318 4.98 -3.77 -14.05
N LEU A 319 4.84 -2.73 -13.23
CA LEU A 319 5.32 -1.38 -13.49
C LEU A 319 6.41 -1.03 -12.48
N ALA A 320 7.68 -1.15 -12.89
CA ALA A 320 8.84 -0.86 -12.05
C ALA A 320 9.26 0.61 -12.21
N CYS A 321 9.11 1.39 -11.14
CA CYS A 321 9.41 2.82 -11.12
C CYS A 321 10.91 3.06 -10.96
N GLU A 322 11.56 3.64 -11.96
CA GLU A 322 12.99 3.90 -11.97
C GLU A 322 13.25 5.38 -11.70
N GLY A 323 14.20 5.66 -10.78
CA GLY A 323 14.60 7.03 -10.46
C GLY A 323 15.72 7.53 -11.37
N GLY A 324 15.71 8.83 -11.63
CA GLY A 324 16.87 9.49 -12.24
C GLY A 324 18.05 9.54 -11.27
N GLN A 325 19.28 9.53 -11.79
CA GLN A 325 20.41 9.95 -10.97
C GLN A 325 20.14 11.39 -10.51
N SER A 326 20.09 11.62 -9.19
CA SER A 326 20.15 12.98 -8.68
C SER A 326 21.42 13.64 -9.23
N PRO A 327 21.35 14.88 -9.76
CA PRO A 327 22.57 15.58 -10.12
C PRO A 327 23.46 15.58 -8.89
N ARG A 328 24.67 14.99 -9.00
CA ARG A 328 25.65 15.05 -7.91
C ARG A 328 25.76 16.53 -7.52
N PRO A 329 25.62 16.89 -6.23
CA PRO A 329 25.80 18.27 -5.82
C PRO A 329 27.13 18.74 -6.38
N ARG A 330 27.11 19.80 -7.21
CA ARG A 330 28.33 20.43 -7.73
C ARG A 330 29.20 20.69 -6.52
N ASN A 331 30.34 20.02 -6.43
CA ASN A 331 31.30 20.26 -5.38
C ASN A 331 31.75 21.74 -5.49
N PRO A 332 31.40 22.62 -4.54
CA PRO A 332 31.72 24.04 -4.65
C PRO A 332 33.23 24.31 -4.62
N ASN A 333 34.06 23.30 -4.30
CA ASN A 333 35.51 23.39 -4.28
C ASN A 333 36.21 22.91 -5.57
N ARG A 334 35.48 22.51 -6.62
CA ARG A 334 36.13 22.20 -7.91
C ARG A 334 36.34 23.49 -8.70
N ARG A 335 37.41 24.23 -8.37
CA ARG A 335 37.92 25.27 -9.26
C ARG A 335 38.32 24.59 -10.57
N GLU A 336 37.67 24.96 -11.65
CA GLU A 336 38.11 24.63 -13.01
C GLU A 336 39.49 25.26 -13.19
N ALA A 337 40.51 24.42 -13.29
CA ALA A 337 41.83 24.84 -13.71
C ALA A 337 41.77 25.05 -15.23
N HIS A 338 41.71 26.31 -15.63
CA HIS A 338 42.08 26.78 -16.96
C HIS A 338 43.38 27.58 -16.83
#